data_AF-A0A1E7FI36-F1
#
_entry.id   AF-A0A1E7FI36-F1
#
_cell.length_a   1.000
_cell.length_b   1.000
_cell.length_c   1.000
_cell.angle_alpha   90.00
_cell.angle_beta   90.00
_cell.angle_gamma   90.00
#
_symmetry.space_group_name_H-M   'P 1'
#
loop_
_entity.id
_entity.type
_entity.pdbx_description
1 polymer ?
#
loop_
_entity_poly.entity_id
_entity_poly.type
_entity_poly.pdbx_seq_one_letter_code
_entity_poly.pdbx_strand_id
1 'polypeptide(L)'
;MELLDGKDLFEYISSKGVLEEEEAGCIVRDILVGLLNMKQIGIAHRDIKPANIFMTNESKYGTSVKLGDFGMSTLVGLDGLVRGRCGSPGYVAPEILMAKAGQGYGNQVDVFSAGVTLYLMLCGYEPFYGENEKELIQANKHAEVDFPRSEWGRISPEARDLVGQMLKADPSERITAKDALEHDWISRDISAQNGHSDGMFLWDDSYLSSIGSSQNNF
;
A
#
# COMPACT_ATOMS: atom_id res chain seq x y z
N MET A 1 6.51 18.24 -12.02
CA MET A 1 7.21 17.21 -11.23
C MET A 1 8.53 17.83 -10.80
N GLU A 2 8.62 18.28 -9.56
CA GLU A 2 9.91 18.53 -8.92
C GLU A 2 10.52 17.16 -8.62
N LEU A 3 11.64 16.83 -9.28
CA LEU A 3 12.42 15.63 -8.98
C LEU A 3 13.13 15.86 -7.65
N LEU A 4 12.74 15.10 -6.64
CA LEU A 4 13.34 15.13 -5.31
C LEU A 4 14.46 14.09 -5.26
N ASP A 5 15.71 14.55 -5.24
CA ASP A 5 17.00 13.82 -5.10
C ASP A 5 17.23 12.53 -5.91
N GLY A 6 16.30 12.13 -6.77
CA GLY A 6 16.42 11.07 -7.77
C GLY A 6 16.28 9.63 -7.27
N LYS A 7 15.87 9.38 -6.02
CA LYS A 7 15.79 8.02 -5.45
C LYS A 7 14.37 7.52 -5.26
N ASP A 8 14.12 6.29 -5.69
CA ASP A 8 12.91 5.55 -5.36
C ASP A 8 13.04 4.83 -4.00
N LEU A 9 11.93 4.27 -3.52
CA LEU A 9 11.87 3.56 -2.25
C LEU A 9 12.70 2.26 -2.30
N PHE A 10 12.91 1.67 -3.49
CA PHE A 10 13.75 0.49 -3.63
C PHE A 10 15.22 0.82 -3.33
N GLU A 11 15.74 1.90 -3.91
CA GLU A 11 17.09 2.40 -3.61
C GLU A 11 17.23 2.81 -2.15
N TYR A 12 16.17 3.41 -1.58
CA TYR A 12 16.14 3.79 -0.18
C TYR A 12 16.28 2.59 0.76
N ILE A 13 15.42 1.57 0.61
CA ILE A 13 15.47 0.31 1.37
C ILE A 13 16.80 -0.40 1.15
N SER A 14 17.29 -0.47 -0.10
CA SER A 14 18.57 -1.11 -0.41
C SER A 14 19.76 -0.46 0.32
N SER A 15 19.69 0.85 0.58
CA SER A 15 20.74 1.59 1.28
C SER A 15 20.66 1.49 2.81
N LYS A 16 19.45 1.42 3.38
CA LYS A 16 19.22 1.35 4.84
C LYS A 16 19.12 -0.08 5.38
N GLY A 17 18.73 -1.04 4.55
CA GLY A 17 18.23 -2.35 4.99
C GLY A 17 16.78 -2.25 5.43
N VAL A 18 16.48 -2.81 6.60
CA VAL A 18 15.13 -2.77 7.20
C VAL A 18 14.82 -1.39 7.81
N LEU A 19 13.59 -0.93 7.64
CA LEU A 19 13.14 0.34 8.20
C LEU A 19 12.59 0.14 9.62
N GLU A 20 12.71 1.18 10.44
CA GLU A 20 12.04 1.23 11.73
C GLU A 20 10.53 1.41 11.53
N GLU A 21 9.72 0.94 12.49
CA GLU A 21 8.26 0.96 12.35
C GLU A 21 7.68 2.36 12.16
N GLU A 22 8.20 3.38 12.86
CA GLU A 22 7.77 4.77 12.71
C GLU A 22 7.99 5.28 11.27
N GLU A 23 9.14 4.97 10.68
CA GLU A 23 9.46 5.35 9.31
C GLU A 23 8.61 4.57 8.29
N ALA A 24 8.48 3.26 8.46
CA ALA A 24 7.64 2.43 7.60
C ALA A 24 6.15 2.84 7.68
N GLY A 25 5.69 3.24 8.88
CA GLY A 25 4.36 3.78 9.15
C GLY A 25 4.11 5.07 8.38
N CYS A 26 5.04 6.02 8.43
CA CYS A 26 4.94 7.25 7.62
C CYS A 26 4.85 6.97 6.12
N ILE A 27 5.71 6.08 5.60
CA ILE A 27 5.74 5.73 4.18
C ILE A 27 4.44 5.04 3.75
N VAL A 28 3.98 4.02 4.49
CA VAL A 28 2.77 3.28 4.09
C VAL A 28 1.51 4.14 4.23
N ARG A 29 1.47 5.07 5.20
CA ARG A 29 0.38 6.05 5.30
C ARG A 29 0.29 6.88 4.02
N ASP A 30 1.40 7.42 3.53
CA ASP A 30 1.42 8.22 2.30
C ASP A 30 1.01 7.39 1.07
N ILE A 31 1.45 6.13 1.00
CA ILE A 31 0.99 5.16 -0.02
C ILE A 31 -0.53 5.00 0.06
N LEU A 32 -1.08 4.70 1.24
CA LEU A 32 -2.51 4.48 1.47
C LEU A 32 -3.36 5.71 1.14
N VAL A 33 -2.89 6.92 1.48
CA VAL A 33 -3.52 8.18 1.08
C VAL A 33 -3.55 8.30 -0.45
N GLY A 34 -2.43 8.00 -1.12
CA GLY A 34 -2.36 7.96 -2.58
C GLY A 34 -3.36 6.98 -3.20
N LEU A 35 -3.45 5.76 -2.64
CA LEU A 35 -4.41 4.74 -3.08
C LEU A 35 -5.87 5.17 -2.88
N LEU A 36 -6.19 5.78 -1.73
CA LEU A 36 -7.52 6.28 -1.43
C LEU A 36 -7.95 7.38 -2.42
N ASN A 37 -7.05 8.32 -2.70
CA ASN A 37 -7.29 9.38 -3.67
C ASN A 37 -7.52 8.82 -5.08
N MET A 38 -6.68 7.86 -5.52
CA MET A 38 -6.88 7.19 -6.82
C MET A 38 -8.22 6.46 -6.90
N LYS A 39 -8.60 5.73 -5.84
CA LYS A 39 -9.89 5.05 -5.75
C LYS A 39 -11.07 6.02 -5.94
N GLN A 40 -11.01 7.20 -5.33
CA GLN A 40 -12.09 8.20 -5.42
C GLN A 40 -12.24 8.80 -6.82
N ILE A 41 -11.14 8.95 -7.56
CA ILE A 41 -11.16 9.43 -8.95
C ILE A 41 -11.28 8.29 -9.99
N GLY A 42 -11.55 7.06 -9.54
CA GLY A 42 -11.77 5.92 -10.42
C GLY A 42 -10.51 5.43 -11.13
N ILE A 43 -9.35 5.49 -10.48
CA ILE A 43 -8.07 4.96 -10.98
C ILE A 43 -7.64 3.74 -10.16
N ALA A 44 -7.14 2.71 -10.84
CA ALA A 44 -6.36 1.64 -10.23
C ALA A 44 -4.92 1.70 -10.77
N HIS A 45 -3.93 1.60 -9.89
CA HIS A 45 -2.52 1.72 -10.26
C HIS A 45 -1.95 0.44 -10.85
N ARG A 46 -2.23 -0.70 -10.21
CA ARG A 46 -1.89 -2.07 -10.62
C ARG A 46 -0.40 -2.40 -10.75
N ASP A 47 0.48 -1.55 -10.21
CA ASP A 47 1.94 -1.81 -10.15
C ASP A 47 2.60 -1.08 -8.98
N ILE A 48 1.96 -1.13 -7.81
CA ILE A 48 2.56 -0.60 -6.57
C ILE A 48 3.71 -1.52 -6.14
N LYS A 49 4.90 -0.95 -6.05
CA LYS A 49 6.14 -1.60 -5.60
C LYS A 49 7.17 -0.55 -5.24
N PRO A 50 8.23 -0.87 -4.47
CA PRO A 50 9.24 0.10 -4.06
C PRO A 50 9.83 0.94 -5.22
N ALA A 51 10.09 0.32 -6.38
CA ALA A 51 10.66 1.02 -7.55
C ALA A 51 9.72 2.07 -8.19
N ASN A 52 8.41 2.01 -7.91
CA ASN A 52 7.42 2.97 -8.42
C ASN A 52 6.96 3.98 -7.35
N ILE A 53 7.62 3.99 -6.19
CA ILE A 53 7.33 4.88 -5.07
C ILE A 53 8.54 5.78 -4.89
N PHE A 54 8.35 7.09 -5.00
CA PHE A 54 9.44 8.06 -5.02
C PHE A 54 9.54 8.78 -3.68
N MET A 55 10.76 8.90 -3.16
CA MET A 55 11.04 9.62 -1.93
C MET A 55 10.81 11.13 -2.12
N THR A 56 10.34 11.82 -1.08
CA THR A 56 10.08 13.26 -1.13
C THR A 56 10.58 13.99 0.12
N ASN A 57 10.91 15.27 -0.05
CA ASN A 57 11.29 16.17 1.04
C ASN A 57 10.10 17.06 1.51
N GLU A 58 8.87 16.71 1.13
CA GLU A 58 7.68 17.57 1.32
C GLU A 58 6.98 17.40 2.68
N SER A 59 7.40 16.43 3.49
CA SER A 59 6.74 16.16 4.77
C SER A 59 7.29 16.99 5.92
N LYS A 60 6.36 17.53 6.71
CA LYS A 60 6.64 18.20 7.98
C LYS A 60 6.82 17.22 9.15
N TYR A 61 6.55 15.93 8.95
CA TYR A 61 6.36 14.93 10.00
C TYR A 61 7.24 13.68 9.84
N GLY A 62 8.28 13.73 9.00
CA GLY A 62 9.20 12.61 8.78
C GLY A 62 9.35 12.21 7.31
N THR A 63 9.76 10.97 7.06
CA THR A 63 9.95 10.40 5.72
C THR A 63 8.64 10.37 4.94
N SER A 64 8.66 10.79 3.67
CA SER A 64 7.44 10.89 2.85
C SER A 64 7.67 10.44 1.42
N VAL A 65 6.61 9.94 0.79
CA VAL A 65 6.68 9.36 -0.56
C VAL A 65 5.52 9.81 -1.45
N LYS A 66 5.72 9.68 -2.75
CA LYS A 66 4.67 9.83 -3.77
C LYS A 66 4.64 8.61 -4.69
N LEU A 67 3.44 8.22 -5.08
CA LEU A 67 3.23 7.20 -6.10
C LEU A 67 3.58 7.76 -7.48
N GLY A 68 4.33 6.99 -8.27
CA GLY A 68 4.66 7.31 -9.65
C GLY A 68 4.56 6.09 -10.55
N ASP A 69 4.96 6.26 -11.82
CA ASP A 69 4.79 5.26 -12.88
C ASP A 69 3.36 4.72 -13.04
N PHE A 70 2.54 5.49 -13.74
CA PHE A 70 1.16 5.13 -14.07
C PHE A 70 1.04 4.32 -15.37
N GLY A 71 2.13 3.72 -15.88
CA GLY A 71 2.14 3.00 -17.15
C GLY A 71 1.21 1.78 -17.20
N MET A 72 0.93 1.19 -16.03
CA MET A 72 -0.01 0.07 -15.87
C MET A 72 -1.39 0.51 -15.33
N SER A 73 -1.55 1.78 -15.02
CA SER A 73 -2.78 2.31 -14.41
C SER A 73 -3.93 2.30 -15.41
N THR A 74 -5.16 2.22 -14.89
CA THR A 74 -6.36 2.25 -15.74
C THR A 74 -7.54 2.88 -15.02
N LEU A 75 -8.53 3.31 -15.79
CA LEU A 75 -9.81 3.73 -15.26
C LEU A 75 -10.62 2.52 -14.83
N VAL A 76 -11.20 2.60 -13.64
CA VAL A 76 -12.17 1.63 -13.14
C VAL A 76 -13.43 1.75 -14.00
N GLY A 77 -13.95 0.63 -14.48
CA GLY A 77 -15.18 0.59 -15.27
C GLY A 77 -16.40 1.06 -14.47
N LEU A 78 -17.48 1.40 -15.16
CA LEU A 78 -18.75 1.78 -14.53
C LEU A 78 -19.34 0.67 -13.64
N ASP A 79 -18.92 -0.58 -13.87
CA ASP A 79 -19.25 -1.75 -13.06
C ASP A 79 -18.38 -1.88 -11.79
N GLY A 80 -17.49 -0.91 -11.53
CA GLY A 80 -16.56 -0.92 -10.41
C GLY A 80 -15.36 -1.84 -10.60
N LEU A 81 -15.13 -2.36 -11.82
CA LEU A 81 -14.11 -3.37 -12.09
C LEU A 81 -13.03 -2.91 -13.06
N VAL A 82 -11.83 -3.44 -12.86
CA VAL A 82 -10.70 -3.36 -13.80
C VAL A 82 -10.43 -4.73 -14.40
N ARG A 83 -9.82 -4.77 -15.58
CA ARG A 83 -9.64 -5.99 -16.38
C ARG A 83 -8.23 -6.10 -16.94
N GLY A 84 -7.84 -7.33 -17.27
CA GLY A 84 -6.52 -7.65 -17.81
C GLY A 84 -5.53 -8.06 -16.73
N ARG A 85 -4.52 -8.85 -17.11
CA ARG A 85 -3.43 -9.25 -16.21
C ARG A 85 -2.24 -8.34 -16.45
N CYS A 86 -1.73 -7.71 -15.40
CA CYS A 86 -0.55 -6.84 -15.42
C CYS A 86 0.05 -6.74 -14.01
N GLY A 87 1.12 -5.97 -13.88
CA GLY A 87 1.83 -5.77 -12.62
C GLY A 87 3.04 -6.69 -12.47
N SER A 88 3.81 -6.44 -11.42
CA SER A 88 5.06 -7.13 -11.15
C SER A 88 4.84 -8.42 -10.34
N PRO A 89 5.39 -9.57 -10.77
CA PRO A 89 5.38 -10.80 -9.96
C PRO A 89 5.92 -10.55 -8.55
N GLY A 90 5.33 -11.20 -7.54
CA GLY A 90 5.66 -11.00 -6.12
C GLY A 90 4.88 -9.88 -5.43
N TYR A 91 4.40 -8.87 -6.18
CA TYR A 91 3.61 -7.75 -5.65
C TYR A 91 2.14 -7.81 -6.05
N VAL A 92 1.86 -8.40 -7.21
CA VAL A 92 0.53 -8.40 -7.81
C VAL A 92 -0.48 -9.23 -7.00
N ALA A 93 -1.70 -8.73 -6.81
CA ALA A 93 -2.73 -9.44 -6.05
C ALA A 93 -3.17 -10.77 -6.71
N PRO A 94 -3.57 -11.80 -5.93
CA PRO A 94 -3.96 -13.11 -6.44
C PRO A 94 -5.05 -13.06 -7.52
N GLU A 95 -6.06 -12.21 -7.33
CA GLU A 95 -7.19 -12.10 -8.23
C GLU A 95 -6.79 -11.60 -9.63
N ILE A 96 -5.71 -10.83 -9.78
CA ILE A 96 -5.18 -10.44 -11.09
C ILE A 96 -4.58 -11.66 -11.79
N LEU A 97 -3.81 -12.48 -11.07
CA LEU A 97 -3.15 -13.67 -11.62
C LEU A 97 -4.16 -14.76 -12.00
N MET A 98 -5.29 -14.82 -11.30
CA MET A 98 -6.37 -15.79 -11.53
C MET A 98 -7.42 -15.31 -12.54
N ALA A 99 -7.50 -13.99 -12.82
CA ALA A 99 -8.50 -13.40 -13.70
C ALA A 99 -8.56 -14.09 -15.07
N LYS A 100 -9.73 -14.57 -15.47
CA LYS A 100 -9.97 -15.09 -16.83
C LYS A 100 -10.15 -13.95 -17.82
N ALA A 101 -10.08 -14.24 -19.12
CA ALA A 101 -10.35 -13.25 -20.16
C ALA A 101 -11.72 -12.60 -19.95
N GLY A 102 -11.75 -11.27 -19.85
CA GLY A 102 -12.97 -10.48 -19.61
C GLY A 102 -13.48 -10.44 -18.16
N GLN A 103 -12.95 -11.29 -17.27
CA GLN A 103 -13.28 -11.26 -15.84
C GLN A 103 -12.63 -10.03 -15.19
N GLY A 104 -13.45 -9.21 -14.53
CA GLY A 104 -12.98 -8.05 -13.80
C GLY A 104 -12.71 -8.33 -12.33
N TYR A 105 -11.93 -7.45 -11.70
CA TYR A 105 -11.64 -7.45 -10.28
C TYR A 105 -11.68 -6.00 -9.75
N GLY A 106 -11.86 -5.84 -8.43
CA GLY A 106 -11.93 -4.52 -7.80
C GLY A 106 -10.56 -3.86 -7.69
N ASN A 107 -10.52 -2.56 -7.39
CA ASN A 107 -9.27 -1.81 -7.22
C ASN A 107 -8.54 -2.08 -5.88
N GLN A 108 -9.05 -3.00 -5.06
CA GLN A 108 -8.41 -3.45 -3.81
C GLN A 108 -7.08 -4.18 -4.05
N VAL A 109 -6.75 -4.48 -5.30
CA VAL A 109 -5.46 -5.03 -5.73
C VAL A 109 -4.28 -4.16 -5.31
N ASP A 110 -4.45 -2.83 -5.29
CA ASP A 110 -3.36 -1.92 -4.96
C ASP A 110 -3.01 -1.98 -3.46
N VAL A 111 -3.99 -2.28 -2.60
CA VAL A 111 -3.76 -2.45 -1.16
C VAL A 111 -2.95 -3.71 -0.87
N PHE A 112 -3.17 -4.80 -1.63
CA PHE A 112 -2.35 -6.00 -1.51
C PHE A 112 -0.89 -5.70 -1.84
N SER A 113 -0.65 -5.03 -2.96
CA SER A 113 0.69 -4.64 -3.39
C SER A 113 1.38 -3.66 -2.42
N ALA A 114 0.62 -2.77 -1.79
CA ALA A 114 1.11 -1.94 -0.68
C ALA A 114 1.46 -2.80 0.56
N GLY A 115 0.71 -3.87 0.84
CA GLY A 115 1.00 -4.82 1.92
C GLY A 115 2.31 -5.57 1.70
N VAL A 116 2.59 -5.99 0.45
CA VAL A 116 3.87 -6.61 0.08
C VAL A 116 5.02 -5.63 0.30
N THR A 117 4.82 -4.37 -0.10
CA THR A 117 5.79 -3.29 0.10
C THR A 117 6.06 -3.05 1.59
N LEU A 118 5.01 -3.01 2.42
CA LEU A 118 5.15 -2.86 3.88
C LEU A 118 5.88 -4.06 4.52
N TYR A 119 5.55 -5.28 4.11
CA TYR A 119 6.24 -6.48 4.57
C TYR A 119 7.75 -6.38 4.29
N LEU A 120 8.13 -6.01 3.06
CA LEU A 120 9.52 -5.81 2.66
C LEU A 120 10.22 -4.71 3.49
N MET A 121 9.57 -3.57 3.71
CA MET A 121 10.13 -2.48 4.52
C MET A 121 10.48 -2.93 5.94
N LEU A 122 9.61 -3.73 6.56
CA LEU A 122 9.74 -4.12 7.96
C LEU A 122 10.77 -5.23 8.20
N CYS A 123 10.87 -6.21 7.31
CA CYS A 123 11.69 -7.41 7.53
C CYS A 123 12.80 -7.64 6.50
N GLY A 124 12.82 -6.90 5.39
CA GLY A 124 13.91 -6.90 4.41
C GLY A 124 13.84 -8.01 3.35
N TYR A 125 12.74 -8.77 3.29
CA TYR A 125 12.47 -9.74 2.23
C TYR A 125 11.00 -9.71 1.82
N GLU A 126 10.68 -10.25 0.65
CA GLU A 126 9.31 -10.32 0.14
C GLU A 126 8.55 -11.51 0.78
N PRO A 127 7.23 -11.39 1.04
CA PRO A 127 6.44 -12.44 1.67
C PRO A 127 6.28 -13.69 0.80
N PHE A 128 6.47 -13.58 -0.52
CA PHE A 128 6.31 -14.68 -1.47
C PHE A 128 7.63 -14.94 -2.18
N TYR A 129 8.01 -16.22 -2.22
CA TYR A 129 9.27 -16.65 -2.82
C TYR A 129 9.07 -17.90 -3.67
N GLY A 130 9.91 -18.06 -4.69
CA GLY A 130 10.05 -19.28 -5.48
C GLY A 130 11.40 -19.31 -6.17
N GLU A 131 11.93 -20.49 -6.48
CA GLU A 131 13.25 -20.62 -7.14
C GLU A 131 13.22 -20.15 -8.60
N ASN A 132 12.01 -20.05 -9.16
CA ASN A 132 11.75 -19.54 -10.49
C ASN A 132 10.42 -18.77 -10.52
N GLU A 133 10.19 -18.05 -11.63
CA GLU A 133 9.00 -17.22 -11.80
C GLU A 133 7.68 -18.01 -11.66
N LYS A 134 7.62 -19.27 -12.11
CA LYS A 134 6.40 -20.08 -11.99
C LYS A 134 6.08 -20.39 -10.53
N GLU A 135 7.09 -20.71 -9.74
CA GLU A 135 6.94 -20.95 -8.31
C GLU A 135 6.57 -19.68 -7.57
N LEU A 136 7.22 -18.54 -7.88
CA LEU A 136 6.87 -17.23 -7.30
C LEU A 136 5.41 -16.88 -7.60
N ILE A 137 4.97 -17.02 -8.86
CA ILE A 137 3.58 -16.79 -9.26
C ILE A 137 2.63 -17.72 -8.50
N GLN A 138 3.04 -18.97 -8.26
CA GLN A 138 2.22 -19.92 -7.52
C GLN A 138 2.12 -19.57 -6.04
N ALA A 139 3.22 -19.18 -5.38
CA ALA A 139 3.20 -18.69 -4.01
C ALA A 139 2.33 -17.43 -3.88
N ASN A 140 2.54 -16.47 -4.76
CA ASN A 140 1.79 -15.22 -4.81
C ASN A 140 0.29 -15.41 -5.10
N LYS A 141 -0.11 -16.47 -5.82
CA LYS A 141 -1.52 -16.84 -6.00
C LYS A 141 -2.16 -17.39 -4.73
N HIS A 142 -1.44 -18.14 -3.92
CA HIS A 142 -1.98 -18.64 -2.66
C HIS A 142 -2.05 -17.53 -1.62
N ALA A 143 -1.09 -16.59 -1.67
CA ALA A 143 -0.97 -15.49 -0.72
C ALA A 143 -0.97 -15.97 0.74
N GLU A 144 -0.33 -17.11 0.99
CA GLU A 144 -0.05 -17.59 2.33
C GLU A 144 1.15 -16.80 2.88
N VAL A 145 0.90 -15.98 3.89
CA VAL A 145 1.90 -15.09 4.49
C VAL A 145 2.28 -15.63 5.87
N ASP A 146 3.59 -15.79 6.07
CA ASP A 146 4.17 -16.16 7.35
C ASP A 146 4.92 -14.99 7.99
N PHE A 147 5.03 -15.04 9.33
CA PHE A 147 5.79 -14.08 10.12
C PHE A 147 6.87 -14.79 10.97
N PRO A 148 7.97 -15.27 10.35
CA PRO A 148 9.03 -15.98 11.04
C PRO A 148 9.58 -15.22 12.25
N ARG A 149 9.72 -15.90 13.39
CA ARG A 149 10.14 -15.29 14.66
C ARG A 149 11.52 -14.62 14.60
N SER A 150 12.40 -15.08 13.71
CA SER A 150 13.76 -14.55 13.52
C SER A 150 13.75 -13.06 13.14
N GLU A 151 12.92 -12.67 12.18
CA GLU A 151 12.83 -11.29 11.69
C GLU A 151 11.64 -10.54 12.31
N TRP A 152 10.52 -11.23 12.53
CA TRP A 152 9.27 -10.64 13.03
C TRP A 152 9.12 -10.66 14.55
N GLY A 153 10.05 -11.27 15.28
CA GLY A 153 10.00 -11.35 16.75
C GLY A 153 10.11 -9.99 17.46
N ARG A 154 10.70 -8.99 16.79
CA ARG A 154 10.85 -7.61 17.28
C ARG A 154 9.82 -6.63 16.71
N ILE A 155 9.05 -7.05 15.72
CA ILE A 155 8.04 -6.22 15.07
C ILE A 155 6.74 -6.31 15.89
N SER A 156 6.10 -5.17 16.11
CA SER A 156 4.91 -5.04 16.93
C SER A 156 3.79 -5.97 16.43
N PRO A 157 2.95 -6.50 17.35
CA PRO A 157 1.75 -7.23 16.97
C PRO A 157 0.84 -6.45 16.02
N GLU A 158 0.76 -5.14 16.18
CA GLU A 158 -0.13 -4.28 15.40
C GLU A 158 0.39 -4.03 13.98
N ALA A 159 1.70 -3.91 13.77
CA ALA A 159 2.29 -3.90 12.42
C ALA A 159 1.97 -5.20 11.68
N ARG A 160 2.16 -6.34 12.36
CA ARG A 160 1.86 -7.67 11.82
C ARG A 160 0.39 -7.84 11.48
N ASP A 161 -0.49 -7.33 12.34
CA ASP A 161 -1.92 -7.36 12.10
C ASP A 161 -2.31 -6.58 10.84
N LEU A 162 -1.83 -5.34 10.69
CA LEU A 162 -2.08 -4.53 9.50
C LEU A 162 -1.58 -5.24 8.23
N VAL A 163 -0.34 -5.74 8.24
CA VAL A 163 0.23 -6.49 7.10
C VAL A 163 -0.62 -7.71 6.76
N GLY A 164 -1.04 -8.48 7.77
CA GLY A 164 -1.91 -9.64 7.59
C GLY A 164 -3.28 -9.29 7.01
N GLN A 165 -3.86 -8.15 7.38
CA GLN A 165 -5.13 -7.67 6.84
C GLN A 165 -4.99 -7.14 5.40
N MET A 166 -3.86 -6.51 5.06
CA MET A 166 -3.57 -6.04 3.69
C MET A 166 -3.29 -7.20 2.71
N LEU A 167 -2.70 -8.29 3.21
CA LEU A 167 -2.29 -9.44 2.40
C LEU A 167 -3.32 -10.58 2.35
N LYS A 168 -4.58 -10.31 2.70
CA LYS A 168 -5.67 -11.29 2.51
C LYS A 168 -5.84 -11.66 1.03
N ALA A 169 -5.83 -12.96 0.77
CA ALA A 169 -6.01 -13.51 -0.57
C ALA A 169 -7.39 -13.17 -1.13
N ASP A 170 -8.45 -13.33 -0.32
CA ASP A 170 -9.81 -12.92 -0.67
C ASP A 170 -9.92 -11.38 -0.60
N PRO A 171 -10.22 -10.69 -1.72
CA PRO A 171 -10.36 -9.24 -1.71
C PRO A 171 -11.52 -8.74 -0.83
N SER A 172 -12.50 -9.57 -0.49
CA SER A 172 -13.61 -9.19 0.39
C SER A 172 -13.24 -9.21 1.88
N GLU A 173 -12.19 -9.95 2.25
CA GLU A 173 -11.63 -9.95 3.60
C GLU A 173 -10.45 -8.98 3.76
N ARG A 174 -9.96 -8.44 2.64
CA ARG A 174 -8.84 -7.51 2.62
C ARG A 174 -9.26 -6.13 3.14
N ILE A 175 -8.47 -5.58 4.03
CA ILE A 175 -8.69 -4.22 4.55
C ILE A 175 -8.69 -3.21 3.41
N THR A 176 -9.57 -2.21 3.48
CA THR A 176 -9.58 -1.14 2.49
C THR A 176 -8.51 -0.09 2.82
N ALA A 177 -8.09 0.70 1.82
CA ALA A 177 -7.14 1.79 2.07
C ALA A 177 -7.65 2.80 3.12
N LYS A 178 -8.96 3.03 3.19
CA LYS A 178 -9.58 3.89 4.19
C LYS A 178 -9.45 3.28 5.59
N ASP A 179 -9.87 2.04 5.77
CA ASP A 179 -9.85 1.39 7.08
C ASP A 179 -8.40 1.16 7.56
N ALA A 180 -7.47 0.92 6.63
CA ALA A 180 -6.04 0.80 6.95
C ALA A 180 -5.43 2.11 7.49
N LEU A 181 -5.90 3.28 7.04
CA LEU A 181 -5.47 4.58 7.58
C LEU A 181 -6.00 4.82 9.01
N GLU A 182 -7.11 4.19 9.37
CA GLU A 182 -7.71 4.25 10.71
C GLU A 182 -7.14 3.18 11.66
N HIS A 183 -6.34 2.23 11.14
CA HIS A 183 -5.74 1.14 11.91
C HIS A 183 -4.85 1.66 13.04
N ASP A 184 -4.93 1.04 14.22
CA ASP A 184 -4.18 1.43 15.43
C ASP A 184 -2.69 1.62 15.18
N TRP A 185 -2.08 0.75 14.38
CA TRP A 185 -0.66 0.87 14.05
C TRP A 185 -0.29 2.19 13.33
N ILE A 186 -1.17 2.68 12.44
CA ILE A 186 -0.97 3.93 11.70
C ILE A 186 -1.38 5.15 12.54
N SER A 187 -2.44 5.02 13.33
CA SER A 187 -3.02 6.14 14.11
C SER A 187 -2.29 6.41 15.43
N ARG A 188 -1.48 5.47 15.94
CA ARG A 188 -0.64 5.63 17.15
C ARG A 188 0.37 6.78 17.06
N ASP A 189 0.98 7.01 15.90
CA ASP A 189 1.96 8.11 15.74
C ASP A 189 1.33 9.49 15.86
N ILE A 190 0.04 9.62 15.53
CA ILE A 190 -0.70 10.89 15.68
C ILE A 190 -0.79 11.27 17.16
N SER A 191 -0.99 10.30 18.05
CA SER A 191 -1.17 10.59 19.49
C SER A 191 0.15 10.87 20.22
N ALA A 192 1.27 10.29 19.78
CA ALA A 192 2.59 10.56 20.35
C ALA A 192 3.19 11.92 19.92
N GLN A 193 2.88 12.40 18.70
CA GLN A 193 3.35 13.71 18.20
C GLN A 193 2.51 14.91 18.68
N ASN A 194 1.31 14.68 19.23
CA ASN A 194 0.40 15.73 19.74
C ASN A 194 0.84 16.39 21.07
N GLY A 195 2.05 16.11 21.57
CA GLY A 195 2.62 16.75 22.77
C GLY A 195 3.16 18.18 22.55
N HIS A 196 3.22 18.65 21.31
CA HIS A 196 3.53 20.05 20.99
C HIS A 196 2.28 20.71 20.40
N SER A 197 1.59 21.47 21.24
CA SER A 197 0.48 22.34 20.85
C SER A 197 0.96 23.37 19.84
N ASP A 198 0.70 23.14 18.55
CA ASP A 198 0.37 24.17 17.56
C ASP A 198 -0.12 23.51 16.26
N GLY A 199 -1.37 23.81 15.87
CA GLY A 199 -1.86 23.58 14.51
C GLY A 199 -2.52 22.23 14.24
N MET A 200 -3.64 21.99 14.92
CA MET A 200 -4.65 20.97 14.64
C MET A 200 -5.04 20.92 13.15
N PHE A 201 -4.45 20.01 12.37
CA PHE A 201 -5.14 19.37 11.23
C PHE A 201 -5.61 18.00 11.69
N LEU A 202 -6.59 18.02 12.60
CA LEU A 202 -7.60 16.98 12.56
C LEU A 202 -8.16 17.06 11.14
N TRP A 203 -8.01 15.99 10.38
CA TRP A 203 -8.97 15.69 9.33
C TRP A 203 -10.30 15.60 10.06
N ASP A 204 -10.98 16.73 10.21
CA ASP A 204 -12.36 16.79 10.66
C ASP A 204 -13.10 15.74 9.84
N ASP A 205 -14.04 15.02 10.48
CA ASP A 205 -14.98 14.14 9.79
C ASP A 205 -15.52 14.82 8.53
N SER A 206 -15.59 16.15 8.44
CA SER A 206 -15.88 16.91 7.23
C SER A 206 -14.93 16.72 6.04
N TYR A 207 -13.61 16.52 6.22
CA TYR A 207 -12.71 16.23 5.08
C TYR A 207 -12.95 14.82 4.58
N LEU A 208 -12.91 13.80 5.45
CA LEU A 208 -13.24 12.41 5.11
C LEU A 208 -14.69 12.26 4.58
N SER A 209 -15.62 13.10 5.05
CA SER A 209 -17.00 13.17 4.55
C SER A 209 -17.11 13.92 3.23
N SER A 210 -16.29 14.96 2.98
CA SER A 210 -16.28 15.71 1.70
C SER A 210 -15.80 14.87 0.53
N ILE A 211 -14.89 13.94 0.79
CA ILE A 211 -14.46 12.93 -0.18
C ILE A 211 -15.46 11.78 -0.34
N GLY A 212 -16.35 11.55 0.63
CA GLY A 212 -17.47 10.60 0.54
C GLY A 212 -18.76 11.16 -0.10
N SER A 213 -18.92 12.48 -0.15
CA SER A 213 -20.17 13.15 -0.59
C SER A 213 -20.11 13.75 -2.01
N SER A 214 -19.02 13.53 -2.75
CA SER A 214 -18.89 13.95 -4.16
C SER A 214 -19.56 12.99 -5.16
N GLN A 215 -20.69 12.37 -4.79
CA GLN A 215 -21.61 11.73 -5.73
C GLN A 215 -22.96 12.44 -5.66
N ASN A 216 -23.12 13.45 -6.51
CA ASN A 216 -24.38 13.88 -7.14
C ASN A 216 -24.15 15.25 -7.76
N ASN A 217 -23.59 15.26 -8.96
CA ASN A 217 -23.89 16.23 -10.03
C ASN A 217 -22.94 15.93 -11.20
N PHE A 218 -23.41 15.08 -12.11
CA PHE A 218 -23.49 15.25 -13.57
C PHE A 218 -23.64 13.88 -14.23
#